data_AF-A0A061DE68-F1
#
_entry.id   AF-A0A061DE68-F1
#
_cell.length_a   1.000
_cell.length_b   1.000
_cell.length_c   1.000
_cell.angle_alpha   90.00
_cell.angle_beta   90.00
_cell.angle_gamma   90.00
#
_symmetry.space_group_name_H-M   'P 1'
#
loop_
_entity.id
_entity.type
_entity.pdbx_description
1 polymer ?
#
loop_
_entity_poly.entity_id
_entity_poly.type
_entity_poly.pdbx_seq_one_letter_code
_entity_poly.pdbx_strand_id
1 'polypeptide(L)'
;MDFSPEEERAGIHSSINLHTKRVVAAFYSIIECAQLEATQDCLLRTEIDNFQLKLHNDSLLHSCRSLYTIASDLVINELLHSPEPKLRKRVKDETDIARTLAVLRKRISDFENVLSVNDRGPRITELPRRKDA
;
A
#
# COMPACT_ATOMS: atom_id res chain seq x y z
N MET A 1 -19.79 -17.50 -7.54
CA MET A 1 -19.27 -17.15 -8.88
C MET A 1 -18.03 -16.35 -8.62
N ASP A 2 -16.87 -16.86 -9.05
CA ASP A 2 -15.60 -16.16 -8.85
C ASP A 2 -15.34 -15.34 -10.12
N PHE A 3 -15.41 -14.02 -10.00
CA PHE A 3 -15.06 -13.10 -11.08
C PHE A 3 -13.53 -13.05 -11.22
N SER A 4 -13.03 -12.83 -12.43
CA SER A 4 -11.62 -12.54 -12.60
C SER A 4 -11.27 -11.18 -11.97
N PRO A 5 -10.02 -10.97 -11.47
CA PRO A 5 -9.61 -9.70 -10.88
C PRO A 5 -9.75 -8.49 -11.83
N GLU A 6 -9.68 -8.72 -13.14
CA GLU A 6 -9.87 -7.69 -14.16
C GLU A 6 -11.33 -7.28 -14.31
N GLU A 7 -12.26 -8.25 -14.26
CA GLU A 7 -13.70 -8.00 -14.28
C GLU A 7 -14.17 -7.28 -13.01
N GLU A 8 -13.65 -7.67 -11.85
CA GLU A 8 -13.95 -7.00 -10.58
C GLU A 8 -13.46 -5.53 -10.62
N ARG A 9 -12.23 -5.30 -11.09
CA ARG A 9 -11.68 -3.94 -11.22
C ARG A 9 -12.48 -3.09 -12.21
N ALA A 10 -12.88 -3.65 -13.35
CA ALA A 10 -13.74 -2.97 -14.31
C ALA A 10 -15.12 -2.63 -13.69
N GLY A 11 -15.67 -3.54 -12.87
CA GLY A 11 -16.92 -3.34 -12.13
C GLY A 11 -16.84 -2.20 -11.11
N ILE A 12 -15.76 -2.13 -10.33
CA ILE A 12 -15.53 -1.06 -9.35
C ILE A 12 -15.38 0.30 -10.05
N HIS A 13 -14.57 0.39 -11.10
CA HIS A 13 -14.41 1.63 -11.87
C HIS A 13 -15.73 2.09 -12.49
N SER A 14 -16.51 1.17 -13.07
CA SER A 14 -17.83 1.47 -13.63
C SER A 14 -18.78 2.01 -12.56
N SER A 15 -18.79 1.40 -11.38
CA SER A 15 -19.63 1.81 -10.26
C SER A 15 -19.25 3.19 -9.72
N ILE A 16 -17.95 3.47 -9.55
CA ILE A 16 -17.45 4.79 -9.16
C ILE A 16 -17.88 5.85 -10.18
N ASN A 17 -17.71 5.57 -11.47
CA ASN A 17 -18.07 6.51 -12.54
C ASN A 17 -19.59 6.78 -12.55
N LEU A 18 -20.41 5.74 -12.39
CA LEU A 18 -21.86 5.86 -12.30
C LEU A 18 -22.29 6.78 -11.15
N HIS A 19 -21.80 6.52 -9.93
CA HIS A 19 -22.18 7.31 -8.77
C HIS A 19 -21.62 8.74 -8.81
N THR A 20 -20.41 8.93 -9.35
CA THR A 20 -19.84 10.27 -9.56
C THR A 20 -20.70 11.09 -10.53
N LYS A 21 -21.12 10.50 -11.66
CA LYS A 21 -22.03 11.16 -12.61
C LYS A 21 -23.36 11.52 -11.97
N ARG A 22 -23.92 10.63 -11.13
CA ARG A 22 -25.17 10.88 -10.39
C ARG A 22 -25.04 12.03 -9.39
N VAL A 23 -23.93 12.11 -8.67
CA VAL A 23 -23.62 13.24 -7.76
C VAL A 23 -23.63 14.56 -8.53
N VAL A 24 -22.89 14.63 -9.65
CA VAL A 24 -22.81 15.83 -10.47
C VAL A 24 -24.18 16.21 -11.03
N ALA A 25 -24.90 15.26 -11.62
CA ALA A 25 -26.23 15.50 -12.18
C ALA A 25 -27.22 15.97 -11.11
N ALA A 26 -27.24 15.35 -9.93
CA ALA A 26 -28.11 15.75 -8.83
C ALA A 26 -27.79 17.18 -8.34
N PHE A 27 -26.50 17.54 -8.25
CA PHE A 27 -26.11 18.90 -7.91
C PHE A 27 -26.60 19.93 -8.93
N TYR A 28 -26.43 19.66 -10.23
CA TYR A 28 -26.95 20.54 -11.27
C TYR A 28 -28.47 20.72 -11.17
N SER A 29 -29.22 19.64 -11.00
CA SER A 29 -30.68 19.71 -10.86
C SER A 29 -31.10 20.46 -9.58
N ILE A 30 -30.39 20.31 -8.47
CA ILE A 30 -30.66 21.09 -7.25
C ILE A 30 -30.48 22.59 -7.51
N ILE A 31 -29.42 22.97 -8.22
CA ILE A 31 -29.17 24.38 -8.56
C ILE A 31 -30.27 24.91 -9.47
N GLU A 32 -30.69 24.14 -10.48
CA GLU A 32 -31.78 24.52 -11.38
C GLU A 32 -33.12 24.68 -10.65
N CYS A 33 -33.52 23.72 -9.81
CA CYS A 33 -34.77 23.81 -9.04
C CYS A 33 -34.75 24.94 -7.98
N ALA A 34 -33.58 25.39 -7.55
CA ALA A 34 -33.46 26.50 -6.60
C ALA A 34 -33.60 27.89 -7.24
N GLN A 35 -33.65 27.97 -8.58
CA GLN A 35 -33.87 29.22 -9.30
C GLN A 35 -35.35 29.59 -9.28
N LEU A 36 -35.74 30.41 -8.28
CA LEU A 36 -37.12 30.89 -8.16
C LEU A 36 -37.42 31.95 -9.23
N GLU A 37 -38.46 31.69 -10.04
CA GLU A 37 -39.02 32.67 -10.97
C GLU A 37 -40.34 33.26 -10.44
N ALA A 38 -40.45 34.59 -10.48
CA ALA A 38 -41.62 35.33 -10.00
C ALA A 38 -42.68 35.58 -11.10
N THR A 39 -42.95 34.58 -11.93
CA THR A 39 -43.90 34.65 -13.06
C THR A 39 -45.30 34.13 -12.67
N GLN A 40 -46.29 34.25 -13.57
CA GLN A 40 -47.59 33.56 -13.38
C GLN A 40 -47.36 32.04 -13.25
N ASP A 41 -48.13 31.38 -12.38
CA ASP A 41 -47.97 29.98 -11.95
C ASP A 41 -46.78 29.67 -11.01
N CYS A 42 -46.16 30.70 -10.43
CA CYS A 42 -45.03 30.54 -9.52
C CYS A 42 -45.28 29.59 -8.35
N LEU A 43 -46.51 29.53 -7.81
CA LEU A 43 -46.82 28.74 -6.61
C LEU A 43 -46.85 27.23 -6.90
N LEU A 44 -47.58 26.81 -7.94
CA LEU A 44 -47.60 25.41 -8.37
C LEU A 44 -46.22 24.97 -8.87
N ARG A 45 -45.52 25.85 -9.59
CA ARG A 45 -44.16 25.56 -10.06
C ARG A 45 -43.20 25.37 -8.89
N THR A 46 -43.27 26.24 -7.87
CA THR A 46 -42.47 26.13 -6.65
C THR A 46 -42.75 24.85 -5.87
N GLU A 47 -43.99 24.36 -5.84
CA GLU A 47 -44.30 23.06 -5.21
C GLU A 47 -43.62 21.90 -5.94
N ILE A 48 -43.64 21.91 -7.29
CA ILE A 48 -42.95 20.91 -8.11
C ILE A 48 -41.44 20.97 -7.88
N ASP A 49 -40.86 22.17 -7.91
CA ASP A 49 -39.42 22.36 -7.71
C ASP A 49 -38.99 21.93 -6.30
N ASN A 50 -39.81 22.17 -5.26
CA ASN A 50 -39.57 21.67 -3.90
C ASN A 50 -39.58 20.13 -3.82
N PHE A 51 -40.51 19.48 -4.52
CA PHE A 51 -40.53 18.02 -4.57
C PHE A 51 -39.28 17.47 -5.29
N GLN A 52 -38.89 18.10 -6.40
CA GLN A 52 -37.68 17.73 -7.13
C GLN A 52 -36.41 17.95 -6.30
N LEU A 53 -36.30 19.07 -5.58
CA LEU A 53 -35.19 19.32 -4.64
C LEU A 53 -35.03 18.19 -3.64
N LYS A 54 -36.13 17.71 -3.07
CA LYS A 54 -36.09 16.58 -2.13
C LYS A 54 -35.58 15.30 -2.80
N LEU A 55 -36.09 14.96 -3.98
CA LEU A 55 -35.64 13.77 -4.73
C LEU A 55 -34.16 13.84 -5.13
N HIS A 56 -33.72 15.00 -5.63
CA HIS A 56 -32.33 15.18 -6.04
C HIS A 56 -31.38 15.15 -4.84
N ASN A 57 -31.80 15.71 -3.69
CA ASN A 57 -31.03 15.62 -2.45
C ASN A 57 -30.91 14.16 -1.95
N ASP A 58 -32.00 13.38 -1.98
CA ASP A 58 -31.95 11.96 -1.61
C ASP A 58 -31.03 11.15 -2.56
N SER A 59 -31.12 11.41 -3.87
CA SER A 59 -30.25 10.80 -4.89
C SER A 59 -28.76 11.15 -4.68
N LEU A 60 -28.49 12.40 -4.32
CA LEU A 60 -27.15 12.89 -4.01
C LEU A 60 -26.58 12.14 -2.79
N LEU A 61 -27.32 12.13 -1.68
CA LEU A 61 -26.91 11.44 -0.45
C LEU A 61 -26.68 9.95 -0.68
N HIS A 62 -27.58 9.31 -1.43
CA HIS A 62 -27.44 7.89 -1.78
C HIS A 62 -26.16 7.63 -2.58
N SER A 63 -25.88 8.45 -3.59
CA SER A 63 -24.69 8.27 -4.43
C SER A 63 -23.39 8.53 -3.65
N CYS A 64 -23.35 9.54 -2.78
CA CYS A 64 -22.22 9.78 -1.89
C CYS A 64 -21.99 8.61 -0.93
N ARG A 65 -23.06 8.05 -0.36
CA ARG A 65 -22.96 6.88 0.52
C ARG A 65 -22.39 5.66 -0.22
N SER A 66 -22.84 5.40 -1.45
CA SER A 66 -22.29 4.31 -2.26
C SER A 66 -20.80 4.49 -2.56
N LEU A 67 -20.36 5.71 -2.89
CA LEU A 67 -18.93 6.01 -3.09
C LEU A 67 -18.12 5.77 -1.82
N TYR A 68 -18.64 6.18 -0.66
CA TYR A 68 -18.00 5.94 0.63
C TYR A 68 -17.87 4.44 0.94
N THR A 69 -18.91 3.65 0.67
CA THR A 69 -18.86 2.18 0.84
C THR A 69 -17.77 1.59 -0.05
N ILE A 70 -17.74 1.92 -1.34
CA ILE A 70 -16.72 1.43 -2.28
C ILE A 70 -15.31 1.81 -1.78
N ALA A 71 -15.10 3.04 -1.33
CA ALA A 71 -13.82 3.48 -0.79
C ALA A 71 -13.43 2.69 0.48
N SER A 72 -14.38 2.43 1.36
CA SER A 72 -14.16 1.64 2.57
C SER A 72 -13.75 0.21 2.23
N ASP A 73 -14.42 -0.42 1.27
CA ASP A 73 -14.12 -1.78 0.82
C ASP A 73 -12.71 -1.86 0.20
N LEU A 74 -12.32 -0.86 -0.60
CA LEU A 74 -10.97 -0.78 -1.16
C LEU A 74 -9.89 -0.65 -0.07
N VAL A 75 -10.12 0.18 0.94
CA VAL A 75 -9.19 0.33 2.07
C VAL A 75 -9.08 -0.95 2.89
N ILE A 76 -10.21 -1.61 3.16
CA ILE A 76 -10.21 -2.90 3.86
C ILE A 76 -9.45 -3.95 3.06
N ASN A 77 -9.69 -4.02 1.75
CA ASN A 77 -8.98 -4.95 0.86
C ASN A 77 -7.47 -4.69 0.87
N GLU A 78 -7.04 -3.43 0.81
CA GLU A 78 -5.62 -3.05 0.93
C GLU A 78 -5.03 -3.47 2.29
N LEU A 79 -5.75 -3.24 3.39
CA LEU A 79 -5.30 -3.63 4.74
C LEU A 79 -5.17 -5.15 4.90
N LEU A 80 -6.12 -5.92 4.37
CA LEU A 80 -6.11 -7.39 4.46
C LEU A 80 -5.02 -8.02 3.58
N HIS A 81 -4.79 -7.44 2.40
CA HIS A 81 -3.85 -7.99 1.42
C HIS A 81 -2.51 -7.27 1.36
N SER A 82 -2.23 -6.35 2.31
CA SER A 82 -0.98 -5.62 2.35
C SER A 82 0.21 -6.57 2.42
N PRO A 83 1.17 -6.48 1.47
CA PRO A 83 2.38 -7.30 1.50
C PRO A 83 3.37 -6.82 2.55
N GLU A 84 3.18 -5.63 3.14
CA GLU A 84 4.14 -5.02 4.06
C GLU A 84 4.53 -5.91 5.25
N PRO A 85 3.61 -6.60 5.96
CA PRO A 85 4.00 -7.43 7.10
C PRO A 85 4.88 -8.61 6.66
N LYS A 86 4.58 -9.20 5.50
CA LYS A 86 5.37 -10.28 4.92
C LYS A 86 6.74 -9.78 4.46
N LEU A 87 6.79 -8.58 3.88
CA LEU A 87 8.03 -7.93 3.45
C LEU A 87 8.92 -7.56 4.64
N ARG A 88 8.35 -6.95 5.69
CA ARG A 88 9.05 -6.62 6.93
C ARG A 88 9.67 -7.86 7.58
N LYS A 89 8.92 -8.97 7.60
CA LYS A 89 9.44 -10.26 8.09
C LYS A 89 10.61 -10.76 7.24
N ARG A 90 10.48 -10.77 5.91
CA ARG A 90 11.56 -11.18 4.99
C ARG A 90 12.82 -10.37 5.17
N VAL A 91 12.71 -9.03 5.21
CA VAL A 91 13.85 -8.14 5.42
C VAL A 91 14.54 -8.45 6.74
N LYS A 92 13.77 -8.68 7.82
CA LYS A 92 14.34 -9.08 9.11
C LYS A 92 15.10 -10.40 9.01
N ASP A 93 14.48 -11.43 8.44
CA ASP A 93 15.08 -12.75 8.28
C ASP A 93 16.39 -12.67 7.45
N GLU A 94 16.39 -11.90 6.36
CA GLU A 94 17.58 -11.66 5.52
C GLU A 94 18.70 -10.94 6.29
N THR A 95 18.37 -9.92 7.10
CA THR A 95 19.36 -9.21 7.92
C THR A 95 19.97 -10.10 9.01
N ASP A 96 19.18 -10.99 9.60
CA ASP A 96 19.65 -11.92 10.63
C ASP A 96 20.57 -13.00 10.02
N ILE A 97 20.24 -13.50 8.82
CA ILE A 97 21.11 -14.40 8.05
C ILE A 97 22.43 -13.70 7.68
N ALA A 98 22.37 -12.48 7.16
CA ALA A 98 23.56 -11.70 6.80
C ALA A 98 24.48 -11.45 8.02
N ARG A 99 23.90 -11.14 9.18
CA ARG A 99 24.64 -10.98 10.43
C ARG A 99 25.32 -12.28 10.84
N THR A 100 24.62 -13.40 10.75
CA THR A 100 25.16 -14.73 11.10
C THR A 100 26.32 -15.12 10.18
N LEU A 101 26.18 -14.89 8.87
CA LEU A 101 27.25 -15.13 7.90
C LEU A 101 28.48 -14.26 8.16
N ALA A 102 28.30 -12.99 8.55
CA ALA A 102 29.41 -12.10 8.89
C ALA A 102 30.19 -12.61 10.12
N VAL A 103 29.50 -13.09 11.16
CA VAL A 103 30.12 -13.68 12.34
C VAL A 103 30.90 -14.96 11.98
N LEU A 104 30.30 -15.83 11.16
CA LEU A 104 30.96 -17.05 10.71
C LEU A 104 32.23 -16.75 9.88
N ARG A 105 32.15 -15.81 8.94
CA ARG A 105 33.32 -15.38 8.15
C ARG A 105 34.44 -14.83 9.05
N LYS A 106 34.08 -14.03 10.05
CA LYS A 106 35.06 -13.53 11.03
C LYS A 106 35.73 -14.66 11.80
N ARG A 107 34.94 -15.61 12.31
CA ARG A 107 35.47 -16.78 13.04
C ARG A 107 36.40 -17.65 12.17
N ILE A 108 36.04 -17.86 10.91
CA ILE A 108 36.90 -18.58 9.95
C ILE A 108 38.23 -17.83 9.78
N SER A 109 38.19 -16.52 9.55
CA SER A 109 39.40 -15.70 9.43
C SER A 109 40.25 -15.71 10.70
N ASP A 110 39.64 -15.62 11.89
CA ASP A 110 40.33 -15.71 13.17
C ASP A 110 41.02 -17.08 13.32
N PHE A 111 40.36 -18.17 12.90
CA PHE A 111 40.92 -19.52 12.94
C PHE A 111 42.08 -19.71 11.95
N GLU A 112 41.94 -19.22 10.71
CA GLU A 112 43.02 -19.22 9.71
C GLU A 112 44.25 -18.45 10.18
N ASN A 113 44.04 -17.30 10.85
CA ASN A 113 45.13 -16.53 11.43
C ASN A 113 45.89 -17.32 12.49
N VAL A 114 45.20 -18.06 13.37
CA VAL A 114 45.85 -18.93 14.38
C VAL A 114 46.67 -20.05 13.72
N LEU A 115 46.14 -20.68 12.67
CA LEU A 115 46.86 -21.71 11.92
C LEU A 115 48.13 -21.13 11.25
N SER A 116 48.04 -19.93 10.67
CA SER A 116 49.17 -19.27 10.01
C SER A 116 50.29 -18.84 10.97
N VAL A 117 49.98 -18.67 12.26
CA VAL A 117 50.97 -18.36 13.32
C VAL A 117 51.71 -19.62 13.76
N ASN A 118 51.05 -20.79 13.73
CA ASN A 118 51.67 -22.07 14.08
C ASN A 118 52.61 -22.63 13.00
N ASP A 119 52.48 -22.20 11.74
CA ASP A 119 53.40 -22.59 10.65
C ASP A 119 54.74 -21.82 10.68
N ARG A 120 54.91 -20.83 11.57
CA ARG A 120 56.21 -20.21 11.86
C ARG A 120 56.91 -20.96 12.99
N GLY A 121 57.33 -22.19 12.70
CA GLY A 121 58.23 -22.95 13.59
C GLY A 121 59.49 -22.15 13.96
N PRO A 122 60.13 -22.45 15.10
CA PRO A 122 61.26 -21.67 15.61
C PRO A 122 62.38 -21.65 14.56
N ARG A 123 62.85 -20.44 14.21
CA ARG A 123 64.09 -20.28 13.43
C ARG A 123 65.21 -20.94 14.22
N ILE A 124 65.68 -22.08 13.72
CA ILE A 124 66.89 -22.75 14.20
C ILE A 124 68.00 -21.71 14.09
N THR A 125 68.47 -21.24 15.24
CA THR A 125 69.66 -20.41 15.37
C THR A 125 70.86 -21.24 14.92
N GLU A 126 71.60 -20.73 13.93
CA GLU A 126 72.82 -21.35 13.43
C GLU A 126 73.82 -21.58 14.57
N LEU A 127 74.21 -22.84 14.78
CA LEU A 127 75.27 -23.23 15.70
C LEU A 127 76.65 -22.74 15.17
N PRO A 128 77.56 -22.24 16.03
CA PRO A 128 78.83 -21.70 15.59
C PRO A 128 79.74 -22.83 15.09
N ARG A 129 80.29 -22.65 13.88
CA ARG A 129 81.34 -23.52 13.33
C ARG A 129 82.55 -23.53 14.27
N ARG A 130 82.86 -24.70 14.85
CA ARG A 130 84.18 -24.97 15.46
C ARG A 130 85.26 -24.69 14.41
N LYS A 131 86.20 -23.82 14.76
CA LYS A 131 87.49 -23.71 14.07
C LYS A 131 88.40 -24.82 14.58
N ASP A 132 89.05 -25.48 13.65
CA ASP A 132 90.02 -26.55 13.84
C ASP A 132 91.24 -26.09 14.65
N ALA A 133 91.73 -26.99 15.51
CA ALA A 133 93.14 -27.13 15.89
C ALA A 133 93.35 -28.54 16.48
#